data_AF-A0A016VWV2-F1
#
_entry.id   AF-A0A016VWV2-F1
#
_cell.length_a   1.000
_cell.length_b   1.000
_cell.length_c   1.000
_cell.angle_alpha   90.00
_cell.angle_beta   90.00
_cell.angle_gamma   90.00
#
_symmetry.space_group_name_H-M   'P 1'
#
loop_
_entity.id
_entity.type
_entity.pdbx_description
1 polymer ?
#
loop_
_entity_poly.entity_id
_entity_poly.type
_entity_poly.pdbx_seq_one_letter_code
_entity_poly.pdbx_strand_id
1 'polypeptide(L)'
;MQKALVVEHYIKKFFLQNAQGDDWWNSLDQALEGSKEGPNGGSLKMWYIGRQWTRQMGFPLVTVKTLNSTTVKVWQQRYLKNPNALELLKYRSPSYGYKWDILLHYQTGKEIFGSKWLKREEPLYLNIGEGEKAVVVNVDRSGYFRQNYDPRGWQNILKQFKEDHEIYSARTRFGVISDAFAAAQVDRLDYKTVFQLLEYLPKEQSSMVWDIVKSGLVAIVDFFGNEPEAEFAKRYVNKIMKIWIDMTNPWLHSDDPEEGVSSTTEEISTTSEEVSSTTSESRTRRKYSKRSQGNINSESSFDNFLKGSFIESYCKFGSNNCSSTLREIFKNEVYHRCGHNEKASQCVRIRRHLRGCAYCYGVKEIGRTALEKVKNLYALEDDDEERVYLRHGMSCTEEVHELKRSLLNAIDETRNIRKHEIEYIFYRVSKNPVAHQFLLEFLIEKWDAIYARVADFKLIEMILQDCLQILRTDAQIILAEHFKKNAANARNFHVIDEQIEAAKHRRMWYRKHSQELAEFFKSNL
;
A
#
# COMPACT_ATOMS: atom_id res chain seq x y z
N MET A 1 29.31 6.39 -7.75
CA MET A 1 30.62 5.69 -7.62
C MET A 1 30.80 4.99 -6.28
N GLN A 2 30.71 5.66 -5.11
CA GLN A 2 30.93 5.01 -3.79
C GLN A 2 29.95 3.87 -3.42
N LYS A 3 28.65 3.94 -3.78
CA LYS A 3 27.67 2.90 -3.39
C LYS A 3 27.96 1.52 -3.99
N ALA A 4 28.43 1.47 -5.24
CA ALA A 4 28.77 0.21 -5.91
C ALA A 4 30.01 -0.44 -5.27
N LEU A 5 30.99 0.38 -4.86
CA LEU A 5 32.24 -0.08 -4.25
C LEU A 5 32.02 -0.79 -2.90
N VAL A 6 31.08 -0.34 -2.07
CA VAL A 6 30.80 -0.97 -0.77
C VAL A 6 30.16 -2.35 -0.93
N VAL A 7 29.12 -2.45 -1.76
CA VAL A 7 28.40 -3.71 -1.99
C VAL A 7 29.34 -4.72 -2.64
N GLU A 8 30.14 -4.27 -3.61
CA GLU A 8 31.15 -5.11 -4.25
C GLU A 8 32.22 -5.58 -3.26
N HIS A 9 32.73 -4.69 -2.39
CA HIS A 9 33.67 -5.04 -1.32
C HIS A 9 33.11 -6.12 -0.40
N TYR A 10 31.88 -5.95 0.07
CA TYR A 10 31.20 -6.92 0.93
C TYR A 10 31.03 -8.28 0.21
N ILE A 11 30.50 -8.28 -1.02
CA ILE A 11 30.28 -9.52 -1.79
C ILE A 11 31.60 -10.25 -2.06
N LYS A 12 32.66 -9.53 -2.44
CA LYS A 12 33.99 -10.12 -2.66
C LYS A 12 34.58 -10.68 -1.36
N LYS A 13 34.44 -9.96 -0.25
CA LYS A 13 34.97 -10.37 1.06
C LYS A 13 34.32 -11.66 1.57
N PHE A 14 33.01 -11.80 1.37
CA PHE A 14 32.23 -12.98 1.82
C PHE A 14 31.92 -13.95 0.67
N PHE A 15 32.65 -13.88 -0.45
CA PHE A 15 32.43 -14.77 -1.58
C PHE A 15 32.65 -16.23 -1.16
N LEU A 16 31.64 -17.08 -1.41
CA LEU A 16 31.59 -18.49 -1.00
C LEU A 16 31.70 -18.73 0.52
N GLN A 17 31.41 -17.71 1.33
CA GLN A 17 31.39 -17.78 2.79
C GLN A 17 30.04 -17.30 3.34
N ASN A 18 29.85 -17.41 4.66
CA ASN A 18 28.70 -16.88 5.37
C ASN A 18 29.03 -15.53 6.01
N ALA A 19 28.00 -14.71 6.24
CA ALA A 19 28.11 -13.42 6.91
C ALA A 19 26.96 -13.22 7.91
N GLN A 20 27.20 -12.43 8.94
CA GLN A 20 26.22 -12.03 9.95
C GLN A 20 25.87 -10.54 9.83
N GLY A 21 24.87 -10.07 10.58
CA GLY A 21 24.40 -8.68 10.51
C GLY A 21 25.50 -7.64 10.77
N ASP A 22 26.44 -7.93 11.67
CA ASP A 22 27.55 -7.02 11.99
C ASP A 22 28.61 -6.96 10.86
N ASP A 23 28.76 -8.02 10.06
CA ASP A 23 29.73 -8.08 8.97
C ASP A 23 29.45 -7.07 7.86
N TRP A 24 28.17 -6.83 7.59
CA TRP A 24 27.72 -5.80 6.65
C TRP A 24 28.18 -4.41 7.10
N TRP A 25 27.92 -4.07 8.37
CA TRP A 25 28.27 -2.76 8.90
C TRP A 25 29.78 -2.54 8.99
N ASN A 26 30.53 -3.56 9.39
CA ASN A 26 31.99 -3.49 9.42
C ASN A 26 32.58 -3.30 8.00
N SER A 27 31.97 -3.90 6.98
CA SER A 27 32.41 -3.75 5.58
C SER A 27 32.09 -2.36 5.03
N LEU A 28 30.96 -1.77 5.44
CA LEU A 28 30.65 -0.35 5.21
C LEU A 28 31.72 0.56 5.82
N ASP A 29 32.09 0.34 7.08
CA ASP A 29 33.10 1.16 7.76
C ASP A 29 34.49 1.06 7.14
N GLN A 30 34.86 -0.12 6.63
CA GLN A 30 36.10 -0.32 5.89
C GLN A 30 36.10 0.45 4.57
N ALA A 31 34.99 0.44 3.84
CA ALA A 31 34.89 1.09 2.54
C ALA A 31 34.66 2.62 2.61
N LEU A 32 34.26 3.15 3.77
CA LEU A 32 33.93 4.57 3.95
C LEU A 32 35.11 5.45 4.43
N GLU A 33 36.29 4.86 4.69
CA GLU A 33 37.56 5.50 5.09
C GLU A 33 37.42 6.97 5.58
N GLY A 34 36.87 7.17 6.77
CA GLY A 34 36.93 8.45 7.49
C GLY A 34 36.15 9.64 6.91
N SER A 35 35.44 9.49 5.79
CA SER A 35 35.02 10.63 4.96
C SER A 35 33.85 11.49 5.46
N LYS A 36 33.13 11.09 6.53
CA LYS A 36 31.95 11.83 7.04
C LYS A 36 31.93 11.91 8.56
N GLU A 37 31.36 13.00 9.07
CA GLU A 37 31.15 13.23 10.51
C GLU A 37 29.97 12.41 11.04
N GLY A 38 30.21 11.66 12.11
CA GLY A 38 29.21 10.91 12.85
C GLY A 38 28.49 11.76 13.91
N PRO A 39 27.52 11.19 14.64
CA PRO A 39 26.71 11.94 15.61
C PRO A 39 27.50 12.57 16.76
N ASN A 40 28.70 12.04 17.07
CA ASN A 40 29.54 12.49 18.19
C ASN A 40 30.71 13.40 17.76
N GLY A 41 30.67 13.96 16.54
CA GLY A 41 31.74 14.82 16.01
C GLY A 41 33.00 14.09 15.52
N GLY A 42 33.08 12.78 15.73
CA GLY A 42 34.13 11.92 15.18
C GLY A 42 33.80 11.35 13.80
N SER A 43 34.64 10.46 13.29
CA SER A 43 34.36 9.73 12.06
C SER A 43 33.09 8.88 12.18
N LEU A 44 32.23 8.94 11.16
CA LEU A 44 31.02 8.13 11.06
C LEU A 44 31.35 6.64 11.12
N LYS A 45 30.72 5.94 12.06
CA LYS A 45 30.79 4.48 12.21
C LYS A 45 29.42 3.86 11.95
N MET A 46 29.28 3.21 10.81
CA MET A 46 28.08 2.52 10.37
C MET A 46 27.71 1.35 11.27
N TRP A 47 28.66 0.63 11.87
CA TRP A 47 28.35 -0.41 12.87
C TRP A 47 27.63 0.16 14.10
N TYR A 48 28.02 1.36 14.53
CA TYR A 48 27.44 2.01 15.70
C TYR A 48 26.00 2.48 15.42
N ILE A 49 25.75 3.08 14.26
CA ILE A 49 24.42 3.55 13.86
C ILE A 49 23.53 2.35 13.47
N GLY A 50 24.02 1.47 12.61
CA GLY A 50 23.27 0.38 12.00
C GLY A 50 22.71 -0.62 13.01
N ARG A 51 23.43 -0.89 14.11
CA ARG A 51 22.93 -1.73 15.21
C ARG A 51 21.70 -1.16 15.90
N GLN A 52 21.58 0.17 15.99
CA GLN A 52 20.43 0.83 16.60
C GLN A 52 19.15 0.60 15.77
N TRP A 53 19.28 0.51 14.46
CA TRP A 53 18.17 0.27 13.53
C TRP A 53 17.84 -1.21 13.34
N THR A 54 18.78 -2.11 13.62
CA THR A 54 18.62 -3.55 13.33
C THR A 54 18.43 -4.44 14.56
N ARG A 55 18.78 -3.98 15.77
CA ARG A 55 18.69 -4.78 17.01
C ARG A 55 17.51 -4.44 17.92
N GLN A 56 16.63 -3.54 17.50
CA GLN A 56 15.39 -3.22 18.20
C GLN A 56 14.28 -2.97 17.16
N MET A 57 13.05 -3.33 17.51
CA MET A 57 11.90 -3.16 16.63
C MET A 57 11.34 -1.73 16.67
N GLY A 58 10.54 -1.39 15.65
CA GLY A 58 9.92 -0.08 15.53
C GLY A 58 10.87 0.97 14.94
N PHE A 59 10.41 2.23 14.96
CA PHE A 59 11.12 3.37 14.41
C PHE A 59 10.67 4.66 15.14
N PRO A 60 11.41 5.78 15.01
CA PRO A 60 11.09 7.00 15.74
C PRO A 60 10.01 7.85 15.07
N LEU A 61 9.24 8.54 15.90
CA LEU A 61 8.53 9.78 15.61
C LEU A 61 9.40 10.95 16.05
N VAL A 62 9.87 11.73 15.08
CA VAL A 62 10.61 12.98 15.30
C VAL A 62 9.61 14.12 15.41
N THR A 63 9.61 14.82 16.54
CA THR A 63 8.72 15.95 16.80
C THR A 63 9.50 17.26 16.76
N VAL A 64 8.96 18.24 16.05
CA VAL A 64 9.51 19.59 15.90
C VAL A 64 8.58 20.56 16.63
N LYS A 65 9.11 21.33 17.58
CA LYS A 65 8.37 22.36 18.32
C LYS A 65 9.03 23.72 18.14
N THR A 66 8.23 24.72 17.82
CA THR A 66 8.68 26.09 17.71
C THR A 66 9.02 26.64 19.10
N LEU A 67 10.23 27.15 19.29
CA LEU A 67 10.62 27.83 20.53
C LEU A 67 10.43 29.35 20.42
N ASN A 68 10.82 29.91 19.28
CA ASN A 68 10.69 31.33 18.96
C ASN A 68 10.66 31.50 17.43
N SER A 69 10.77 32.74 16.94
CA SER A 69 10.71 33.06 15.50
C SER A 69 11.86 32.48 14.67
N THR A 70 12.98 32.07 15.27
CA THR A 70 14.18 31.61 14.55
C THR A 70 14.62 30.21 14.92
N THR A 71 14.11 29.63 16.01
CA THR A 71 14.62 28.38 16.57
C THR A 71 13.52 27.37 16.82
N VAL A 72 13.75 26.13 16.40
CA VAL A 72 12.91 24.98 16.70
C VAL A 72 13.67 23.94 17.52
N LYS A 73 12.96 23.30 18.45
CA LYS A 73 13.41 22.13 19.21
C LYS A 73 12.95 20.87 18.51
N VAL A 74 13.87 19.94 18.28
CA VAL A 74 13.62 18.65 17.65
C VAL A 74 13.99 17.53 18.62
N TRP A 75 13.09 16.56 18.80
CA TRP A 75 13.37 15.37 19.62
C TRP A 75 12.66 14.15 19.05
N GLN A 76 12.97 12.98 19.60
CA GLN A 76 12.41 11.72 19.16
C GLN A 76 11.72 10.96 20.29
N GLN A 77 10.79 10.11 19.89
CA GLN A 77 10.19 9.05 20.70
C GLN A 77 9.83 7.88 19.78
N ARG A 78 9.66 6.67 20.29
CA ARG A 78 9.19 5.55 19.45
C ARG A 78 7.79 5.83 18.91
N TYR A 79 7.59 5.60 17.61
CA TYR A 79 6.26 5.62 17.02
C TYR A 79 5.51 4.33 17.35
N LEU A 80 4.30 4.46 17.91
CA LEU A 80 3.38 3.36 18.21
C LEU A 80 2.02 3.67 17.60
N LYS A 81 1.47 2.74 16.81
CA LYS A 81 0.10 2.86 16.28
C LYS A 81 -0.93 2.84 17.40
N ASN A 82 -0.71 2.00 18.40
CA ASN A 82 -1.51 1.95 19.62
C ASN A 82 -0.60 2.29 20.81
N PRO A 83 -0.61 3.53 21.31
CA PRO A 83 0.18 3.92 22.49
C PRO A 83 -0.20 3.15 23.77
N ASN A 84 -1.41 2.58 23.81
CA ASN A 84 -1.93 1.83 24.96
C ASN A 84 -1.68 0.31 24.85
N ALA A 85 -1.03 -0.15 23.77
CA ALA A 85 -0.71 -1.57 23.62
C ALA A 85 0.28 -2.01 24.70
N LEU A 86 0.03 -3.18 25.30
CA LEU A 86 0.94 -3.76 26.27
C LEU A 86 2.20 -4.27 25.58
N GLU A 87 3.37 -3.79 26.03
CA GLU A 87 4.65 -4.28 25.53
C GLU A 87 4.87 -5.73 25.97
N LEU A 88 5.11 -6.61 24.98
CA LEU A 88 5.41 -8.01 25.21
C LEU A 88 6.69 -8.13 26.04
N LEU A 89 6.75 -9.11 26.95
CA LEU A 89 7.88 -9.30 27.86
C LEU A 89 9.24 -9.30 27.15
N LYS A 90 9.34 -9.97 25.99
CA LYS A 90 10.57 -10.02 25.17
C LYS A 90 11.07 -8.67 24.65
N TYR A 91 10.25 -7.63 24.69
CA TYR A 91 10.55 -6.31 24.12
C TYR A 91 10.63 -5.19 25.18
N ARG A 92 10.42 -5.50 26.47
CA ARG A 92 10.48 -4.51 27.56
C ARG A 92 11.88 -3.97 27.86
N SER A 93 12.92 -4.65 27.38
CA SER A 93 14.33 -4.27 27.60
C SER A 93 15.06 -4.07 26.26
N PRO A 94 14.77 -2.99 25.52
CA PRO A 94 15.39 -2.72 24.23
C PRO A 94 16.89 -2.39 24.38
N SER A 95 17.71 -2.88 23.44
CA SER A 95 19.17 -2.66 23.46
C SER A 95 19.59 -1.19 23.45
N TYR A 96 18.76 -0.30 22.88
CA TYR A 96 19.06 1.12 22.73
C TYR A 96 17.92 2.03 23.24
N GLY A 97 17.08 1.53 24.15
CA GLY A 97 16.03 2.36 24.77
C GLY A 97 14.93 2.82 23.80
N TYR A 98 14.81 2.22 22.61
CA TYR A 98 13.97 2.71 21.51
C TYR A 98 14.28 4.16 21.11
N LYS A 99 15.56 4.49 21.08
CA LYS A 99 16.08 5.73 20.52
C LYS A 99 17.14 5.42 19.46
N TRP A 100 17.29 6.32 18.49
CA TRP A 100 18.21 6.19 17.36
C TRP A 100 19.02 7.46 17.16
N ASP A 101 20.27 7.37 16.72
CA ASP A 101 21.02 8.50 16.17
C ASP A 101 20.54 8.68 14.72
N ILE A 102 19.92 9.83 14.43
CA ILE A 102 19.20 10.07 13.17
C ILE A 102 19.86 11.24 12.44
N LEU A 103 20.31 11.01 11.21
CA LEU A 103 20.72 12.10 10.32
C LEU A 103 19.45 12.75 9.73
N LEU A 104 19.14 13.95 10.19
CA LEU A 104 18.01 14.73 9.69
C LEU A 104 18.44 15.52 8.47
N HIS A 105 17.69 15.42 7.38
CA HIS A 105 17.78 16.31 6.23
C HIS A 105 16.60 17.27 6.29
N TYR A 106 16.88 18.56 6.50
CA TYR A 106 15.84 19.57 6.70
C TYR A 106 15.86 20.67 5.64
N GLN A 107 14.69 21.22 5.34
CA GLN A 107 14.49 22.29 4.36
C GLN A 107 13.62 23.39 4.98
N THR A 108 14.02 24.65 4.74
CA THR A 108 13.30 25.86 5.17
C THR A 108 13.04 26.78 3.97
N GLY A 109 11.81 26.82 3.47
CA GLY A 109 11.47 27.57 2.24
C GLY A 109 12.25 27.07 1.00
N LYS A 110 12.69 27.98 0.13
CA LYS A 110 13.44 27.67 -1.12
C LYS A 110 14.93 27.41 -0.89
N GLU A 111 15.49 27.77 0.27
CA GLU A 111 16.93 27.71 0.54
C GLU A 111 17.28 26.72 1.67
N ILE A 112 18.27 25.87 1.34
CA ILE A 112 19.09 24.98 2.17
C ILE A 112 18.45 23.66 2.66
N PHE A 113 18.97 22.57 2.08
CA PHE A 113 18.90 21.14 2.45
C PHE A 113 19.91 20.80 3.57
N GLY A 114 19.84 21.49 4.71
CA GLY A 114 20.80 21.27 5.81
C GLY A 114 20.75 19.84 6.34
N SER A 115 21.88 19.32 6.85
CA SER A 115 21.90 18.02 7.53
C SER A 115 22.49 18.11 8.93
N LYS A 116 21.77 17.61 9.93
CA LYS A 116 22.27 17.53 11.31
C LYS A 116 21.86 16.22 11.98
N TRP A 117 22.74 15.72 12.84
CA TRP A 117 22.44 14.57 13.68
C TRP A 117 21.51 14.96 14.84
N LEU A 118 20.38 14.28 14.93
CA LEU A 118 19.59 14.18 16.15
C LEU A 118 20.12 12.98 16.94
N LYS A 119 20.79 13.27 18.05
CA LYS A 119 21.36 12.23 18.91
C LYS A 119 20.28 11.51 19.72
N ARG A 120 20.59 10.29 20.19
CA ARG A 120 19.66 9.48 20.99
C ARG A 120 19.18 10.16 22.27
N GLU A 121 20.10 10.71 23.05
CA GLU A 121 19.81 11.16 24.42
C GLU A 121 19.58 12.68 24.53
N GLU A 122 19.73 13.42 23.42
CA GLU A 122 19.76 14.87 23.43
C GLU A 122 18.74 15.44 22.43
N PRO A 123 17.93 16.46 22.80
CA PRO A 123 17.18 17.20 21.80
C PRO A 123 18.12 18.04 20.93
N LEU A 124 17.76 18.21 19.67
CA LEU A 124 18.47 19.07 18.71
C LEU A 124 17.77 20.43 18.60
N TYR A 125 18.55 21.50 18.54
CA TYR A 125 18.05 22.85 18.31
C TYR A 125 18.49 23.32 16.93
N LEU A 126 17.50 23.62 16.06
CA LEU A 126 17.74 24.08 14.70
C LEU A 126 17.38 25.56 14.60
N ASN A 127 18.32 26.34 14.06
CA ASN A 127 18.05 27.70 13.62
C ASN A 127 17.47 27.65 12.20
N ILE A 128 16.23 28.13 12.03
CA ILE A 128 15.47 28.12 10.78
C ILE A 128 15.49 29.49 10.07
N GLY A 129 16.35 30.39 10.53
CA GLY A 129 16.45 31.77 10.03
C GLY A 129 15.31 32.65 10.51
N GLU A 130 15.30 33.91 10.08
CA GLU A 130 14.24 34.86 10.42
C GLU A 130 12.98 34.65 9.56
N GLY A 131 11.82 34.90 10.19
CA GLY A 131 10.50 34.81 9.58
C GLY A 131 9.74 33.51 9.89
N GLU A 132 8.43 33.54 9.73
CA GLU A 132 7.56 32.37 9.93
C GLU A 132 7.62 31.42 8.74
N LYS A 133 8.74 30.70 8.61
CA LYS A 133 8.99 29.77 7.51
C LYS A 133 8.54 28.35 7.87
N ALA A 134 8.08 27.61 6.87
CA ALA A 134 7.83 26.18 7.00
C ALA A 134 9.16 25.43 7.06
N VAL A 135 9.30 24.54 8.05
CA VAL A 135 10.44 23.63 8.18
C VAL A 135 9.96 22.20 7.97
N VAL A 136 10.64 21.46 7.10
CA VAL A 136 10.43 20.02 6.93
C VAL A 136 11.72 19.29 7.28
N VAL A 137 11.69 18.28 8.16
CA VAL A 137 12.90 17.65 8.73
C VAL A 137 13.24 16.27 8.17
N ASN A 138 12.40 15.72 7.29
CA ASN A 138 12.65 14.48 6.55
C ASN A 138 12.51 14.71 5.03
N VAL A 139 13.35 15.58 4.49
CA VAL A 139 13.36 15.92 3.06
C VAL A 139 13.63 14.67 2.22
N ASP A 140 12.89 14.55 1.11
CA ASP A 140 12.87 13.40 0.20
C ASP A 140 12.52 12.06 0.84
N ARG A 141 12.03 12.09 2.09
CA ARG A 141 11.84 10.90 2.92
C ARG A 141 13.10 10.04 3.00
N SER A 142 14.24 10.71 3.14
CA SER A 142 15.58 10.10 3.17
C SER A 142 15.86 9.32 4.46
N GLY A 143 15.19 9.64 5.56
CA GLY A 143 15.29 8.92 6.83
C GLY A 143 14.10 7.99 7.10
N TYR A 144 14.36 6.87 7.77
CA TYR A 144 13.33 5.91 8.20
C TYR A 144 12.68 6.33 9.53
N PHE A 145 12.00 7.47 9.52
CA PHE A 145 11.27 8.00 10.68
C PHE A 145 10.05 8.79 10.22
N ARG A 146 9.08 8.97 11.12
CA ARG A 146 7.95 9.88 10.90
C ARG A 146 8.22 11.23 11.50
N GLN A 147 7.73 12.30 10.87
CA GLN A 147 7.83 13.65 11.39
C GLN A 147 6.48 14.20 11.88
N ASN A 148 6.50 14.99 12.95
CA ASN A 148 5.34 15.74 13.43
C ASN A 148 5.76 17.14 13.90
N TYR A 149 4.83 18.08 13.83
CA TYR A 149 5.06 19.49 14.15
C TYR A 149 4.07 19.94 15.23
N ASP A 150 4.40 21.00 15.94
CA ASP A 150 3.45 21.71 16.78
C ASP A 150 2.41 22.48 15.92
N PRO A 151 1.31 22.99 16.50
CA PRO A 151 0.28 23.67 15.73
C PRO A 151 0.82 24.81 14.85
N ARG A 152 1.79 25.57 15.35
CA ARG A 152 2.43 26.66 14.58
C ARG A 152 3.23 26.12 13.39
N GLY A 153 4.03 25.07 13.57
CA GLY A 153 4.77 24.42 12.49
C GLY A 153 3.84 23.86 11.41
N TRP A 154 2.74 23.23 11.80
CA TRP A 154 1.73 22.76 10.85
C TRP A 154 1.09 23.92 10.09
N GLN A 155 0.71 25.03 10.73
CA GLN A 155 0.16 26.20 10.04
C GLN A 155 1.13 26.76 8.98
N ASN A 156 2.42 26.81 9.28
CA ASN A 156 3.43 27.25 8.31
C ASN A 156 3.50 26.29 7.12
N ILE A 157 3.46 24.98 7.36
CA ILE A 157 3.45 23.95 6.29
C ILE A 157 2.19 24.08 5.43
N LEU A 158 1.01 24.25 6.05
CA LEU A 158 -0.26 24.44 5.34
C LEU A 158 -0.19 25.65 4.40
N LYS A 159 0.30 26.78 4.91
CA LYS A 159 0.49 28.00 4.13
C LYS A 159 1.40 27.75 2.93
N GLN A 160 2.54 27.11 3.16
CA GLN A 160 3.50 26.80 2.11
C GLN A 160 2.92 25.89 1.02
N PHE A 161 2.18 24.84 1.39
CA PHE A 161 1.53 23.94 0.41
C PHE A 161 0.48 24.68 -0.44
N LYS A 162 -0.26 25.62 0.16
CA LYS A 162 -1.29 26.40 -0.53
C LYS A 162 -0.69 27.42 -1.51
N GLU A 163 0.37 28.10 -1.09
CA GLU A 163 1.07 29.13 -1.86
C GLU A 163 1.92 28.52 -2.98
N ASP A 164 2.87 27.65 -2.63
CA ASP A 164 3.84 27.04 -3.56
C ASP A 164 4.30 25.68 -3.00
N HIS A 165 3.59 24.61 -3.34
CA HIS A 165 3.92 23.25 -2.93
C HIS A 165 5.12 22.67 -3.70
N GLU A 166 5.47 23.22 -4.86
CA GLU A 166 6.51 22.68 -5.74
C GLU A 166 7.93 22.95 -5.22
N ILE A 167 8.07 23.82 -4.21
CA ILE A 167 9.33 23.95 -3.46
C ILE A 167 9.77 22.64 -2.81
N TYR A 168 8.80 21.77 -2.51
CA TYR A 168 9.04 20.44 -1.95
C TYR A 168 8.95 19.43 -3.08
N SER A 169 9.93 18.53 -3.16
CA SER A 169 9.85 17.41 -4.10
C SER A 169 8.58 16.56 -3.86
N ALA A 170 8.15 15.81 -4.88
CA ALA A 170 7.03 14.87 -4.74
C ALA A 170 7.24 13.87 -3.57
N ARG A 171 8.48 13.42 -3.33
CA ARG A 171 8.84 12.54 -2.19
C ARG A 171 8.67 13.22 -0.84
N THR A 172 9.01 14.52 -0.76
CA THR A 172 8.83 15.31 0.46
C THR A 172 7.36 15.54 0.74
N ARG A 173 6.56 15.94 -0.27
CA ARG A 173 5.11 16.08 -0.14
C ARG A 173 4.43 14.78 0.27
N PHE A 174 4.82 13.68 -0.38
CA PHE A 174 4.39 12.33 -0.01
C PHE A 174 4.67 12.01 1.46
N GLY A 175 5.90 12.30 1.94
CA GLY A 175 6.31 12.07 3.32
C GLY A 175 5.49 12.90 4.32
N VAL A 176 5.30 14.19 4.06
CA VAL A 176 4.51 15.09 4.91
C VAL A 176 3.05 14.61 5.02
N ILE A 177 2.40 14.28 3.90
CA ILE A 177 1.02 13.79 3.89
C ILE A 177 0.90 12.43 4.58
N SER A 178 1.82 11.50 4.28
CA SER A 178 1.87 10.18 4.92
C SER A 178 1.97 10.28 6.44
N ASP A 179 2.80 11.21 6.92
CA ASP A 179 3.06 11.39 8.34
C ASP A 179 1.94 12.17 9.03
N ALA A 180 1.27 13.11 8.34
CA ALA A 180 0.08 13.80 8.83
C ALA A 180 -1.07 12.81 9.11
N PHE A 181 -1.39 11.93 8.16
CA PHE A 181 -2.39 10.87 8.37
C PHE A 181 -2.00 9.94 9.53
N ALA A 182 -0.72 9.53 9.58
CA ALA A 182 -0.23 8.64 10.61
C ALA A 182 -0.19 9.27 12.01
N ALA A 183 0.03 10.58 12.10
CA ALA A 183 -0.02 11.36 13.34
C ALA A 183 -1.47 11.52 13.81
N ALA A 184 -2.41 11.75 12.90
CA ALA A 184 -3.83 11.85 13.23
C ALA A 184 -4.41 10.54 13.76
N GLN A 185 -4.02 9.40 13.18
CA GLN A 185 -4.42 8.07 13.66
C GLN A 185 -3.97 7.73 15.09
N VAL A 186 -3.01 8.48 15.63
CA VAL A 186 -2.43 8.26 16.96
C VAL A 186 -2.56 9.50 17.86
N ASP A 187 -3.50 10.39 17.57
CA ASP A 187 -3.84 11.56 18.39
C ASP A 187 -2.70 12.58 18.56
N ARG A 188 -1.80 12.67 17.57
CA ARG A 188 -0.69 13.64 17.57
C ARG A 188 -0.93 14.81 16.62
N LEU A 189 -2.02 14.77 15.85
CA LEU A 189 -2.47 15.81 14.93
C LEU A 189 -3.99 15.71 14.78
N ASP A 190 -4.69 16.84 14.71
CA ASP A 190 -6.13 16.83 14.45
C ASP A 190 -6.42 16.51 12.98
N TYR A 191 -7.44 15.70 12.72
CA TYR A 191 -7.87 15.40 11.35
C TYR A 191 -8.24 16.66 10.56
N LYS A 192 -8.75 17.70 11.23
CA LYS A 192 -8.99 19.00 10.61
C LYS A 192 -7.74 19.57 9.95
N THR A 193 -6.58 19.48 10.60
CA THR A 193 -5.30 19.93 10.02
C THR A 193 -4.89 19.05 8.84
N VAL A 194 -5.17 17.74 8.89
CA VAL A 194 -4.95 16.85 7.74
C VAL A 194 -5.80 17.27 6.55
N PHE A 195 -7.10 17.55 6.73
CA PHE A 195 -7.96 17.97 5.63
C PHE A 195 -7.61 19.35 5.09
N GLN A 196 -7.19 20.29 5.95
CA GLN A 196 -6.63 21.57 5.51
C GLN A 196 -5.37 21.37 4.67
N LEU A 197 -4.52 20.41 5.01
CA LEU A 197 -3.33 20.07 4.22
C LEU A 197 -3.70 19.56 2.83
N LEU A 198 -4.87 18.95 2.64
CA LEU A 198 -5.34 18.45 1.35
C LEU A 198 -6.00 19.54 0.47
N GLU A 199 -6.21 20.77 0.96
CA GLU A 199 -6.83 21.84 0.17
C GLU A 199 -6.02 22.23 -1.09
N TYR A 200 -4.71 21.97 -1.11
CA TYR A 200 -3.85 22.28 -2.27
C TYR A 200 -4.00 21.29 -3.43
N LEU A 201 -4.65 20.14 -3.22
CA LEU A 201 -4.71 19.03 -4.18
C LEU A 201 -5.13 19.39 -5.61
N PRO A 202 -6.02 20.38 -5.87
CA PRO A 202 -6.30 20.80 -7.25
C PRO A 202 -5.07 21.26 -8.06
N LYS A 203 -3.96 21.59 -7.38
CA LYS A 203 -2.69 21.97 -8.01
C LYS A 203 -1.69 20.80 -8.09
N GLU A 204 -1.96 19.65 -7.47
CA GLU A 204 -1.03 18.52 -7.38
C GLU A 204 -1.10 17.64 -8.64
N GLN A 205 0.04 17.43 -9.28
CA GLN A 205 0.16 16.63 -10.51
C GLN A 205 0.84 15.26 -10.30
N SER A 206 1.48 15.03 -9.15
CA SER A 206 2.23 13.79 -8.94
C SER A 206 1.33 12.61 -8.57
N SER A 207 1.28 11.59 -9.42
CA SER A 207 0.56 10.34 -9.14
C SER A 207 1.03 9.64 -7.86
N MET A 208 2.32 9.77 -7.52
CA MET A 208 2.87 9.27 -6.26
C MET A 208 2.25 9.96 -5.05
N VAL A 209 2.10 11.29 -5.10
CA VAL A 209 1.51 12.06 -3.99
C VAL A 209 0.01 11.75 -3.87
N TRP A 210 -0.69 11.66 -5.00
CA TRP A 210 -2.08 11.23 -5.00
C TRP A 210 -2.23 9.83 -4.39
N ASP A 211 -1.32 8.88 -4.65
CA ASP A 211 -1.43 7.52 -4.11
C ASP A 211 -1.41 7.49 -2.57
N ILE A 212 -0.59 8.32 -1.91
CA ILE A 212 -0.61 8.42 -0.45
C ILE A 212 -1.87 9.12 0.07
N VAL A 213 -2.39 10.11 -0.66
CA VAL A 213 -3.67 10.77 -0.34
C VAL A 213 -4.79 9.74 -0.37
N LYS A 214 -4.91 8.98 -1.47
CA LYS A 214 -5.86 7.88 -1.62
C LYS A 214 -5.71 6.88 -0.47
N SER A 215 -4.49 6.44 -0.18
CA SER A 215 -4.23 5.47 0.90
C SER A 215 -4.68 5.98 2.27
N GLY A 216 -4.41 7.25 2.59
CA GLY A 216 -4.85 7.88 3.84
C GLY A 216 -6.36 8.02 3.95
N LEU A 217 -7.03 8.45 2.87
CA LEU A 217 -8.48 8.60 2.81
C LEU A 217 -9.20 7.24 2.86
N VAL A 218 -8.72 6.25 2.10
CA VAL A 218 -9.22 4.86 2.14
C VAL A 218 -9.11 4.30 3.55
N ALA A 219 -7.98 4.52 4.23
CA ALA A 219 -7.81 4.07 5.61
C ALA A 219 -8.87 4.64 6.54
N ILE A 220 -9.21 5.94 6.42
CA ILE A 220 -10.29 6.55 7.22
C ILE A 220 -11.61 5.83 6.97
N VAL A 221 -12.00 5.60 5.71
CA VAL A 221 -13.23 4.87 5.39
C VAL A 221 -13.20 3.43 5.96
N ASP A 222 -12.06 2.76 5.88
CA ASP A 222 -11.88 1.41 6.41
C ASP A 222 -11.96 1.35 7.95
N PHE A 223 -11.66 2.45 8.66
CA PHE A 223 -11.88 2.57 10.10
C PHE A 223 -13.37 2.66 10.45
N PHE A 224 -14.19 3.36 9.65
CA PHE A 224 -15.65 3.32 9.79
C PHE A 224 -16.23 1.95 9.45
N GLY A 225 -15.66 1.25 8.46
CA GLY A 225 -16.12 -0.08 8.07
C GLY A 225 -17.55 -0.07 7.51
N ASN A 226 -18.43 -0.86 8.12
CA ASN A 226 -19.83 -1.03 7.69
C ASN A 226 -20.82 -0.23 8.56
N GLU A 227 -20.32 0.65 9.43
CA GLU A 227 -21.16 1.52 10.26
C GLU A 227 -21.89 2.55 9.38
N PRO A 228 -23.12 2.98 9.72
CA PRO A 228 -23.91 3.90 8.88
C PRO A 228 -23.19 5.21 8.54
N GLU A 229 -22.42 5.75 9.47
CA GLU A 229 -21.65 6.99 9.31
C GLU A 229 -20.58 6.89 8.21
N ALA A 230 -20.19 5.67 7.83
CA ALA A 230 -19.26 5.42 6.72
C ALA A 230 -19.77 6.02 5.41
N GLU A 231 -21.08 6.20 5.22
CA GLU A 231 -21.65 6.81 4.02
C GLU A 231 -21.11 8.23 3.79
N PHE A 232 -21.05 9.06 4.84
CA PHE A 232 -20.54 10.43 4.73
C PHE A 232 -19.05 10.43 4.38
N ALA A 233 -18.27 9.56 5.02
CA ALA A 233 -16.85 9.38 4.71
C ALA A 233 -16.64 8.94 3.26
N LYS A 234 -17.39 7.94 2.78
CA LYS A 234 -17.34 7.46 1.39
C LYS A 234 -17.62 8.58 0.40
N ARG A 235 -18.68 9.35 0.60
CA ARG A 235 -19.05 10.48 -0.26
C ARG A 235 -17.98 11.58 -0.27
N TYR A 236 -17.41 11.90 0.89
CA TYR A 236 -16.36 12.92 1.00
C TYR A 236 -15.06 12.48 0.32
N VAL A 237 -14.64 11.23 0.54
CA VAL A 237 -13.48 10.65 -0.17
C VAL A 237 -13.73 10.60 -1.67
N ASN A 238 -14.94 10.24 -2.10
CA ASN A 238 -15.31 10.25 -3.52
C ASN A 238 -15.17 11.65 -4.14
N LYS A 239 -15.65 12.70 -3.45
CA LYS A 239 -15.50 14.10 -3.86
C LYS A 239 -14.02 14.50 -4.06
N ILE A 240 -13.13 14.11 -3.15
CA ILE A 240 -11.69 14.39 -3.30
C ILE A 240 -11.08 13.59 -4.46
N MET A 241 -11.37 12.28 -4.52
CA MET A 241 -10.85 11.41 -5.58
C MET A 241 -11.30 11.83 -6.97
N LYS A 242 -12.50 12.42 -7.09
CA LYS A 242 -13.03 12.95 -8.34
C LYS A 242 -12.09 13.99 -8.97
N ILE A 243 -11.37 14.79 -8.18
CA ILE A 243 -10.39 15.76 -8.70
C ILE A 243 -9.35 15.06 -9.58
N TRP A 244 -8.77 13.96 -9.09
CA TRP A 244 -7.79 13.18 -9.84
C TRP A 244 -8.40 12.44 -11.03
N ILE A 245 -9.61 11.90 -10.88
CA ILE A 245 -10.33 11.20 -11.95
C ILE A 245 -10.65 12.15 -13.10
N ASP A 246 -11.15 13.35 -12.82
CA ASP A 246 -11.47 14.36 -13.83
C ASP A 246 -10.21 14.79 -14.62
N MET A 247 -9.05 14.82 -13.96
CA MET A 247 -7.77 15.13 -14.59
C MET A 247 -7.20 13.99 -15.45
N THR A 248 -7.43 12.72 -15.09
CA THR A 248 -6.67 11.58 -15.64
C THR A 248 -7.50 10.53 -16.37
N ASN A 249 -8.80 10.48 -16.11
CA ASN A 249 -9.76 9.51 -16.65
C ASN A 249 -11.15 10.15 -16.84
N PRO A 250 -11.26 11.27 -17.60
CA PRO A 250 -12.52 11.99 -17.77
C PRO A 250 -13.62 11.11 -18.42
N TRP A 251 -13.22 10.10 -19.19
CA TRP A 251 -14.11 9.11 -19.80
C TRP A 251 -14.95 8.29 -18.81
N LEU A 252 -14.59 8.22 -17.53
CA LEU A 252 -15.44 7.60 -16.49
C LEU A 252 -16.74 8.37 -16.24
N HIS A 253 -16.87 9.55 -16.83
CA HIS A 253 -18.03 10.42 -16.73
C HIS A 253 -18.67 10.71 -18.10
N SER A 254 -18.13 10.18 -19.20
CA SER A 254 -18.71 10.35 -20.54
C SER A 254 -19.75 9.29 -20.86
N ASP A 255 -20.70 9.65 -21.72
CA ASP A 255 -21.68 8.72 -22.29
C ASP A 255 -21.06 7.75 -23.32
N ASP A 256 -19.83 8.03 -23.77
CA ASP A 256 -19.07 7.20 -24.70
C ASP A 256 -17.65 6.90 -24.16
N PRO A 257 -17.41 5.69 -23.62
CA PRO A 257 -16.16 5.35 -22.94
C PRO A 257 -15.10 4.75 -23.88
N GLU A 258 -14.89 5.33 -25.07
CA GLU A 258 -13.90 4.83 -26.05
C GLU A 258 -12.48 4.69 -25.47
N GLU A 259 -12.07 5.55 -24.53
CA GLU A 259 -10.74 5.46 -23.90
C GLU A 259 -10.56 4.22 -23.00
N GLY A 260 -11.65 3.67 -22.44
CA GLY A 260 -11.62 2.41 -21.67
C GLY A 260 -11.56 1.16 -22.55
N VAL A 261 -11.87 1.33 -23.84
CA VAL A 261 -11.85 0.31 -24.90
C VAL A 261 -10.50 0.36 -25.63
N SER A 262 -10.09 -0.76 -26.22
CA SER A 262 -8.74 -0.96 -26.80
C SER A 262 -8.23 0.17 -27.71
N SER A 263 -7.01 0.66 -27.49
CA SER A 263 -6.19 1.34 -28.50
C SER A 263 -5.42 0.29 -29.32
N THR A 264 -6.05 -0.22 -30.39
CA THR A 264 -5.48 -1.17 -31.37
C THR A 264 -4.87 -2.48 -30.84
N THR A 265 -5.23 -3.57 -31.51
CA THR A 265 -4.61 -4.90 -31.39
C THR A 265 -3.07 -4.80 -31.41
N GLU A 266 -2.40 -5.33 -30.39
CA GLU A 266 -1.02 -5.79 -30.54
C GLU A 266 -1.05 -6.95 -31.55
N GLU A 267 -0.97 -6.63 -32.84
CA GLU A 267 -0.75 -7.60 -33.89
C GLU A 267 0.64 -8.22 -33.70
N ILE A 268 0.66 -9.50 -33.40
CA ILE A 268 1.85 -10.34 -33.56
C ILE A 268 2.03 -10.51 -35.06
N SER A 269 2.79 -9.63 -35.71
CA SER A 269 3.24 -9.86 -37.09
C SER A 269 4.42 -10.84 -37.06
N THR A 270 4.13 -12.11 -37.34
CA THR A 270 5.15 -13.07 -37.77
C THR A 270 5.48 -12.80 -39.22
N THR A 271 6.52 -12.02 -39.49
CA THR A 271 7.20 -12.03 -40.80
C THR A 271 8.40 -12.96 -40.72
N SER A 272 8.24 -14.13 -41.32
CA SER A 272 9.32 -15.03 -41.70
C SER A 272 10.02 -14.45 -42.94
N GLU A 273 11.23 -13.93 -42.77
CA GLU A 273 12.16 -13.74 -43.88
C GLU A 273 13.28 -14.77 -43.77
N GLU A 274 13.30 -15.66 -44.77
CA GLU A 274 14.40 -16.54 -45.08
C GLU A 274 15.61 -15.73 -45.53
N VAL A 275 16.77 -15.93 -44.89
CA VAL A 275 18.06 -15.65 -45.53
C VAL A 275 19.00 -16.84 -45.31
N SER A 276 19.44 -17.36 -46.46
CA SER A 276 20.30 -18.50 -46.69
C SER A 276 21.76 -18.28 -46.25
N SER A 277 22.31 -19.36 -45.69
CA SER A 277 23.69 -19.88 -45.67
C SER A 277 24.92 -18.97 -45.49
N THR A 278 25.74 -19.26 -44.46
CA THR A 278 27.05 -19.93 -44.60
C THR A 278 27.68 -20.29 -43.24
N THR A 279 28.55 -21.29 -43.27
CA THR A 279 29.12 -22.20 -42.26
C THR A 279 29.93 -21.63 -41.07
N SER A 280 29.73 -22.16 -39.85
CA SER A 280 30.70 -23.03 -39.11
C SER A 280 30.42 -23.15 -37.59
N GLU A 281 30.21 -24.41 -37.18
CA GLU A 281 30.47 -25.12 -35.90
C GLU A 281 30.32 -24.45 -34.50
N SER A 282 29.21 -24.85 -33.86
CA SER A 282 29.03 -25.30 -32.46
C SER A 282 29.84 -24.69 -31.30
N ARG A 283 29.11 -24.00 -30.40
CA ARG A 283 29.12 -24.25 -28.94
C ARG A 283 27.84 -23.70 -28.29
N THR A 284 27.02 -24.61 -27.77
CA THR A 284 25.72 -24.36 -27.14
C THR A 284 25.85 -23.49 -25.88
N ARG A 285 25.49 -22.21 -25.98
CA ARG A 285 25.11 -21.37 -24.83
C ARG A 285 23.59 -21.17 -24.88
N ARG A 286 22.88 -21.61 -23.83
CA ARG A 286 21.49 -21.22 -23.58
C ARG A 286 21.42 -19.69 -23.53
N LYS A 287 20.92 -19.06 -24.61
CA LYS A 287 20.60 -17.63 -24.63
C LYS A 287 19.30 -17.47 -23.85
N TYR A 288 19.38 -16.78 -22.71
CA TYR A 288 18.23 -16.13 -22.10
C TYR A 288 17.57 -15.24 -23.15
N SER A 289 16.27 -15.43 -23.36
CA SER A 289 15.44 -14.56 -24.18
C SER A 289 15.50 -13.14 -23.61
N LYS A 290 16.15 -12.23 -24.34
CA LYS A 290 16.05 -10.79 -24.12
C LYS A 290 14.65 -10.37 -24.55
N ARG A 291 13.73 -10.25 -23.60
CA ARG A 291 12.42 -9.63 -23.82
C ARG A 291 12.61 -8.10 -23.79
N SER A 292 12.38 -7.51 -24.96
CA SER A 292 11.93 -6.14 -25.21
C SER A 292 12.69 -4.97 -24.58
N GLN A 293 13.64 -4.42 -25.32
CA GLN A 293 13.81 -2.97 -25.41
C GLN A 293 13.27 -2.55 -26.77
N GLY A 294 12.04 -2.04 -26.77
CA GLY A 294 11.35 -1.52 -27.94
C GLY A 294 10.48 -0.33 -27.53
N ASN A 295 10.85 0.84 -28.04
CA ASN A 295 10.14 2.11 -28.15
C ASN A 295 9.59 2.82 -26.90
N ILE A 296 10.32 3.89 -26.57
CA ILE A 296 9.95 5.01 -25.72
C ILE A 296 8.79 5.75 -26.40
N ASN A 297 7.56 5.49 -25.94
CA ASN A 297 6.37 6.37 -26.02
C ASN A 297 5.16 5.73 -25.30
N SER A 298 5.36 5.19 -24.10
CA SER A 298 4.29 4.55 -23.32
C SER A 298 4.30 4.97 -21.87
N GLU A 299 3.13 5.30 -21.32
CA GLU A 299 2.90 5.44 -19.88
C GLU A 299 3.57 4.29 -19.13
N SER A 300 4.28 4.60 -18.06
CA SER A 300 5.02 3.57 -17.33
C SER A 300 4.03 2.51 -16.80
N SER A 301 4.46 1.25 -16.73
CA SER A 301 3.66 0.17 -16.12
C SER A 301 3.16 0.54 -14.72
N PHE A 302 3.91 1.37 -14.00
CA PHE A 302 3.55 1.90 -12.69
C PHE A 302 2.39 2.91 -12.76
N ASP A 303 2.37 3.82 -13.74
CA ASP A 303 1.27 4.79 -13.90
C ASP A 303 -0.05 4.09 -14.24
N ASN A 304 0.01 3.07 -15.11
CA ASN A 304 -1.15 2.24 -15.43
C ASN A 304 -1.69 1.48 -14.21
N PHE A 305 -0.78 0.95 -13.37
CA PHE A 305 -1.16 0.31 -12.10
C PHE A 305 -1.85 1.31 -11.16
N LEU A 306 -1.28 2.51 -11.01
CA LEU A 306 -1.89 3.56 -10.18
C LEU A 306 -3.28 3.93 -10.68
N LYS A 307 -3.44 4.19 -11.99
CA LYS A 307 -4.75 4.50 -12.59
C LYS A 307 -5.79 3.43 -12.27
N GLY A 308 -5.48 2.14 -12.52
CA GLY A 308 -6.41 1.04 -12.18
C GLY A 308 -6.81 1.03 -10.70
N SER A 309 -5.84 1.20 -9.80
CA SER A 309 -6.09 1.25 -8.35
C SER A 309 -6.93 2.46 -7.91
N PHE A 310 -6.75 3.61 -8.57
CA PHE A 310 -7.57 4.80 -8.34
C PHE A 310 -9.02 4.58 -8.76
N ILE A 311 -9.24 4.01 -9.95
CA ILE A 311 -10.57 3.70 -10.48
C ILE A 311 -11.29 2.70 -9.57
N GLU A 312 -10.61 1.62 -9.17
CA GLU A 312 -11.16 0.62 -8.24
C GLU A 312 -11.61 1.28 -6.93
N SER A 313 -10.77 2.13 -6.34
CA SER A 313 -11.12 2.83 -5.08
C SER A 313 -12.25 3.84 -5.29
N TYR A 314 -12.25 4.58 -6.41
CA TYR A 314 -13.27 5.58 -6.72
C TYR A 314 -14.65 4.95 -6.94
N CYS A 315 -14.72 3.86 -7.69
CA CYS A 315 -15.95 3.11 -7.86
C CYS A 315 -16.38 2.42 -6.55
N LYS A 316 -15.44 1.90 -5.74
CA LYS A 316 -15.75 1.20 -4.46
C LYS A 316 -16.50 2.10 -3.49
N PHE A 317 -16.19 3.39 -3.47
CA PHE A 317 -16.84 4.36 -2.60
C PHE A 317 -18.18 4.91 -3.11
N GLY A 318 -18.75 4.33 -4.18
CA GLY A 318 -20.13 4.58 -4.58
C GLY A 318 -20.32 5.75 -5.55
N SER A 319 -19.33 6.06 -6.39
CA SER A 319 -19.59 6.91 -7.56
C SER A 319 -20.50 6.16 -8.53
N ASN A 320 -21.77 6.55 -8.60
CA ASN A 320 -22.76 5.92 -9.48
C ASN A 320 -22.30 5.91 -10.94
N ASN A 321 -21.71 7.00 -11.41
CA ASN A 321 -21.18 7.12 -12.78
C ASN A 321 -20.06 6.09 -13.04
N CYS A 322 -19.18 5.88 -12.07
CA CYS A 322 -18.06 4.92 -12.20
C CYS A 322 -18.58 3.48 -12.33
N SER A 323 -19.48 3.08 -11.44
CA SER A 323 -20.09 1.73 -11.46
C SER A 323 -20.91 1.50 -12.74
N SER A 324 -21.72 2.50 -13.16
CA SER A 324 -22.53 2.38 -14.37
C SER A 324 -21.67 2.29 -15.63
N THR A 325 -20.61 3.10 -15.74
CA THR A 325 -19.72 3.06 -16.91
C THR A 325 -19.00 1.71 -17.02
N LEU A 326 -18.47 1.17 -15.92
CA LEU A 326 -17.83 -0.16 -15.94
C LEU A 326 -18.83 -1.28 -16.24
N ARG A 327 -20.07 -1.16 -15.77
CA ARG A 327 -21.16 -2.09 -16.11
C ARG A 327 -21.47 -2.07 -17.60
N GLU A 328 -21.59 -0.88 -18.22
CA GLU A 328 -21.85 -0.78 -19.66
C GLU A 328 -20.66 -1.29 -20.49
N ILE A 329 -19.43 -0.99 -20.07
CA ILE A 329 -18.22 -1.57 -20.70
C ILE A 329 -18.28 -3.10 -20.63
N PHE A 330 -18.58 -3.68 -19.46
CA PHE A 330 -18.71 -5.14 -19.35
C PHE A 330 -19.81 -5.69 -20.27
N LYS A 331 -20.96 -5.04 -20.32
CA LYS A 331 -22.10 -5.47 -21.13
C LYS A 331 -21.72 -5.51 -22.62
N ASN A 332 -21.08 -4.47 -23.12
CA ASN A 332 -20.73 -4.36 -24.53
C ASN A 332 -19.51 -5.19 -24.91
N GLU A 333 -18.44 -5.10 -24.12
CA GLU A 333 -17.11 -5.64 -24.46
C GLU A 333 -16.84 -7.06 -23.94
N VAL A 334 -17.76 -7.61 -23.14
CA VAL A 334 -17.64 -8.96 -22.56
C VAL A 334 -18.92 -9.75 -22.76
N TYR A 335 -20.06 -9.24 -22.27
CA TYR A 335 -21.30 -10.00 -22.23
C TYR A 335 -21.86 -10.27 -23.63
N HIS A 336 -21.97 -9.23 -24.46
CA HIS A 336 -22.47 -9.34 -25.83
C HIS A 336 -21.40 -9.75 -26.83
N ARG A 337 -20.15 -9.33 -26.65
CA ARG A 337 -19.05 -9.59 -27.59
C ARG A 337 -18.56 -11.03 -27.57
N CYS A 338 -18.33 -11.60 -26.38
CA CYS A 338 -17.75 -12.93 -26.28
C CYS A 338 -18.80 -14.01 -26.52
N GLY A 339 -18.47 -15.02 -27.31
CA GLY A 339 -19.26 -16.24 -27.51
C GLY A 339 -19.25 -17.17 -26.29
N HIS A 340 -19.86 -18.36 -26.44
CA HIS A 340 -19.85 -19.41 -25.41
C HIS A 340 -18.58 -20.26 -25.43
N ASN A 341 -17.89 -20.35 -26.56
CA ASN A 341 -16.68 -21.17 -26.75
C ASN A 341 -15.43 -20.31 -27.01
N GLU A 342 -15.47 -19.03 -26.67
CA GLU A 342 -14.34 -18.11 -26.83
C GLU A 342 -13.64 -17.86 -25.50
N LYS A 343 -12.33 -17.66 -25.57
CA LYS A 343 -11.51 -17.26 -24.42
C LYS A 343 -11.60 -15.75 -24.20
N ALA A 344 -11.60 -15.31 -22.93
CA ALA A 344 -11.67 -13.89 -22.61
C ALA A 344 -10.48 -13.12 -23.17
N SER A 345 -9.29 -13.71 -23.11
CA SER A 345 -8.04 -13.17 -23.67
C SER A 345 -8.15 -12.85 -25.17
N GLN A 346 -9.02 -13.57 -25.90
CA GLN A 346 -9.21 -13.42 -27.34
C GLN A 346 -10.35 -12.46 -27.70
N CYS A 347 -11.47 -12.51 -26.99
CA CYS A 347 -12.68 -11.76 -27.33
C CYS A 347 -12.80 -10.39 -26.61
N VAL A 348 -12.24 -10.25 -25.40
CA VAL A 348 -12.40 -9.02 -24.61
C VAL A 348 -11.50 -7.90 -25.15
N ARG A 349 -12.07 -6.70 -25.36
CA ARG A 349 -11.34 -5.49 -25.81
C ARG A 349 -11.38 -4.35 -24.80
N ILE A 350 -11.14 -4.71 -23.55
CA ILE A 350 -10.91 -3.77 -22.45
C ILE A 350 -9.40 -3.73 -22.18
N ARG A 351 -8.84 -2.54 -21.90
CA ARG A 351 -7.44 -2.38 -21.49
C ARG A 351 -7.14 -3.28 -20.27
N ARG A 352 -6.00 -3.96 -20.26
CA ARG A 352 -5.67 -5.00 -19.24
C ARG A 352 -5.92 -4.54 -17.81
N HIS A 353 -5.44 -3.35 -17.44
CA HIS A 353 -5.56 -2.81 -16.08
C HIS A 353 -7.00 -2.48 -15.65
N LEU A 354 -7.97 -2.46 -16.57
CA LEU A 354 -9.39 -2.21 -16.31
C LEU A 354 -10.25 -3.48 -16.32
N ARG A 355 -9.75 -4.60 -16.87
CA ARG A 355 -10.53 -5.84 -17.04
C ARG A 355 -11.09 -6.36 -15.71
N GLY A 356 -10.26 -6.43 -14.68
CA GLY A 356 -10.69 -6.87 -13.35
C GLY A 356 -11.84 -6.03 -12.79
N CYS A 357 -11.75 -4.70 -12.92
CA CYS A 357 -12.81 -3.78 -12.50
C CYS A 357 -14.08 -3.96 -13.35
N ALA A 358 -13.96 -4.03 -14.67
CA ALA A 358 -15.12 -4.23 -15.54
C ALA A 358 -15.84 -5.56 -15.25
N TYR A 359 -15.12 -6.67 -15.08
CA TYR A 359 -15.73 -7.93 -14.66
C TYR A 359 -16.37 -7.83 -13.28
N CYS A 360 -15.71 -7.18 -12.33
CA CYS A 360 -16.23 -7.00 -10.97
C CYS A 360 -17.56 -6.25 -10.96
N TYR A 361 -17.61 -5.08 -11.58
CA TYR A 361 -18.83 -4.26 -11.63
C TYR A 361 -19.90 -4.85 -12.54
N GLY A 362 -19.52 -5.55 -13.61
CA GLY A 362 -20.45 -6.35 -14.40
C GLY A 362 -21.16 -7.40 -13.55
N VAL A 363 -20.41 -8.21 -12.80
CA VAL A 363 -20.96 -9.23 -11.89
C VAL A 363 -21.78 -8.60 -10.77
N LYS A 364 -21.27 -7.52 -10.16
CA LYS A 364 -21.94 -6.86 -9.03
C LYS A 364 -23.27 -6.23 -9.43
N GLU A 365 -23.33 -5.52 -10.55
CA GLU A 365 -24.51 -4.73 -10.95
C GLU A 365 -25.53 -5.54 -11.78
N ILE A 366 -25.07 -6.51 -12.61
CA ILE A 366 -25.95 -7.36 -13.42
C ILE A 366 -26.37 -8.62 -12.65
N GLY A 367 -25.53 -9.09 -11.73
CA GLY A 367 -25.81 -10.24 -10.89
C GLY A 367 -25.53 -11.59 -11.56
N ARG A 368 -26.42 -12.56 -11.33
CA ARG A 368 -26.17 -13.99 -11.59
C ARG A 368 -25.85 -14.32 -13.04
N THR A 369 -26.50 -13.68 -14.02
CA THR A 369 -26.24 -13.95 -15.44
C THR A 369 -24.83 -13.53 -15.86
N ALA A 370 -24.33 -12.40 -15.36
CA ALA A 370 -22.96 -11.96 -15.56
C ALA A 370 -21.96 -12.87 -14.83
N LEU A 371 -22.30 -13.34 -13.62
CA LEU A 371 -21.47 -14.30 -12.89
C LEU A 371 -21.25 -15.60 -13.68
N GLU A 372 -22.33 -16.19 -14.21
CA GLU A 372 -22.22 -17.40 -15.02
C GLU A 372 -21.44 -17.15 -16.33
N LYS A 373 -21.61 -15.98 -16.96
CA LYS A 373 -20.79 -15.57 -18.10
C LYS A 373 -19.30 -15.56 -17.76
N VAL A 374 -18.90 -14.94 -16.64
CA VAL A 374 -17.50 -14.87 -16.21
C VAL A 374 -16.96 -16.25 -15.82
N LYS A 375 -17.76 -17.10 -15.18
CA LYS A 375 -17.37 -18.49 -14.86
C LYS A 375 -17.08 -19.31 -16.11
N ASN A 376 -17.92 -19.18 -17.14
CA ASN A 376 -17.72 -19.88 -18.42
C ASN A 376 -16.44 -19.42 -19.11
N LEU A 377 -16.19 -18.11 -19.15
CA LEU A 377 -14.93 -17.55 -19.66
C LEU A 377 -13.73 -18.08 -18.87
N TYR A 378 -13.81 -18.11 -17.54
CA TYR A 378 -12.74 -18.60 -16.68
C TYR A 378 -12.43 -20.09 -16.89
N ALA A 379 -13.44 -20.91 -17.19
CA ALA A 379 -13.27 -22.34 -17.44
C ALA A 379 -12.56 -22.63 -18.78
N LEU A 380 -12.71 -21.74 -19.77
CA LEU A 380 -12.10 -21.87 -21.10
C LEU A 380 -10.73 -21.20 -21.21
N GLU A 381 -10.44 -20.23 -20.33
CA GLU A 381 -9.23 -19.43 -20.38
C GLU A 381 -7.97 -20.22 -19.99
N ASP A 382 -6.89 -20.01 -20.75
CA ASP A 382 -5.56 -20.56 -20.49
C ASP A 382 -4.49 -19.49 -20.22
N ASP A 383 -4.78 -18.21 -20.47
CA ASP A 383 -3.93 -17.11 -20.02
C ASP A 383 -4.02 -16.92 -18.49
N ASP A 384 -2.91 -17.16 -17.80
CA ASP A 384 -2.83 -17.09 -16.34
C ASP A 384 -3.18 -15.69 -15.80
N GLU A 385 -2.83 -14.60 -16.52
CA GLU A 385 -3.11 -13.23 -16.10
C GLU A 385 -4.60 -12.90 -16.25
N GLU A 386 -5.22 -13.30 -17.36
CA GLU A 386 -6.65 -13.12 -17.61
C GLU A 386 -7.49 -13.91 -16.60
N ARG A 387 -7.07 -15.13 -16.23
CA ARG A 387 -7.71 -15.91 -15.17
C ARG A 387 -7.70 -15.19 -13.81
N VAL A 388 -6.68 -14.38 -13.53
CA VAL A 388 -6.62 -13.55 -12.31
C VAL A 388 -7.68 -12.44 -12.37
N TYR A 389 -7.89 -11.79 -13.51
CA TYR A 389 -8.94 -10.78 -13.69
C TYR A 389 -10.35 -11.39 -13.64
N LEU A 390 -10.60 -12.51 -14.31
CA LEU A 390 -11.89 -13.19 -14.26
C LEU A 390 -12.23 -13.62 -12.83
N ARG A 391 -11.23 -14.09 -12.07
CA ARG A 391 -11.41 -14.41 -10.65
C ARG A 391 -11.70 -13.20 -9.78
N HIS A 392 -11.09 -12.05 -10.07
CA HIS A 392 -11.52 -10.77 -9.48
C HIS A 392 -13.01 -10.57 -9.76
N GLY A 393 -13.45 -10.67 -11.01
CA GLY A 393 -14.86 -10.55 -11.38
C GLY A 393 -15.80 -11.44 -10.57
N MET A 394 -15.51 -12.74 -10.51
CA MET A 394 -16.31 -13.71 -9.73
C MET A 394 -16.37 -13.37 -8.24
N SER A 395 -15.28 -12.83 -7.67
CA SER A 395 -15.22 -12.47 -6.25
C SER A 395 -16.09 -11.27 -5.87
N CYS A 396 -16.62 -10.52 -6.84
CA CYS A 396 -17.47 -9.35 -6.61
C CYS A 396 -18.97 -9.66 -6.56
N THR A 397 -19.36 -10.93 -6.66
CA THR A 397 -20.75 -11.34 -6.45
C THR A 397 -21.25 -10.97 -5.05
N GLU A 398 -22.51 -10.55 -4.95
CA GLU A 398 -23.17 -10.31 -3.67
C GLU A 398 -23.86 -11.57 -3.11
N GLU A 399 -23.81 -12.68 -3.86
CA GLU A 399 -24.36 -13.97 -3.43
C GLU A 399 -23.43 -14.68 -2.44
N VAL A 400 -23.79 -14.62 -1.15
CA VAL A 400 -23.03 -15.25 -0.03
C VAL A 400 -22.65 -16.71 -0.30
N HIS A 401 -23.58 -17.48 -0.88
CA HIS A 401 -23.37 -18.90 -1.12
C HIS A 401 -22.30 -19.18 -2.20
N GLU A 402 -22.14 -18.31 -3.19
CA GLU A 402 -21.10 -18.42 -4.21
C GLU A 402 -19.72 -18.09 -3.64
N LEU A 403 -19.63 -17.07 -2.77
CA LEU A 403 -18.39 -16.74 -2.06
C LEU A 403 -17.95 -17.90 -1.15
N LYS A 404 -18.89 -18.46 -0.35
CA LYS A 404 -18.63 -19.65 0.48
C LYS A 404 -18.21 -20.85 -0.36
N ARG A 405 -18.89 -21.10 -1.49
CA ARG A 405 -18.52 -22.19 -2.42
C ARG A 405 -17.11 -22.01 -2.96
N SER A 406 -16.71 -20.78 -3.31
CA SER A 406 -15.35 -20.48 -3.76
C SER A 406 -14.30 -20.85 -2.70
N LEU A 407 -14.51 -20.46 -1.45
CA LEU A 407 -13.63 -20.81 -0.34
C LEU A 407 -13.60 -22.33 -0.08
N LEU A 408 -14.76 -22.99 -0.09
CA LEU A 408 -14.86 -24.45 0.09
C LEU A 408 -14.12 -25.20 -1.02
N ASN A 409 -14.30 -24.79 -2.28
CA ASN A 409 -13.57 -25.36 -3.41
C ASN A 409 -12.06 -25.12 -3.29
N ALA A 410 -11.63 -24.00 -2.71
CA ALA A 410 -10.22 -23.70 -2.52
C ALA A 410 -9.56 -24.66 -1.51
N ILE A 411 -10.30 -25.05 -0.47
CA ILE A 411 -9.78 -25.93 0.59
C ILE A 411 -10.03 -27.42 0.33
N ASP A 412 -10.76 -27.77 -0.74
CA ASP A 412 -11.04 -29.15 -1.14
C ASP A 412 -9.76 -29.85 -1.65
N GLU A 413 -9.42 -30.98 -1.04
CA GLU A 413 -8.25 -31.78 -1.38
C GLU A 413 -8.38 -32.50 -2.72
N THR A 414 -9.60 -32.77 -3.20
CA THR A 414 -9.82 -33.43 -4.49
C THR A 414 -9.59 -32.51 -5.68
N ARG A 415 -9.53 -31.19 -5.43
CA ARG A 415 -9.34 -30.17 -6.47
C ARG A 415 -7.86 -29.82 -6.62
N ASN A 416 -7.40 -29.88 -7.86
CA ASN A 416 -6.05 -29.49 -8.24
C ASN A 416 -5.91 -27.96 -8.35
N ILE A 417 -5.93 -27.26 -7.21
CA ILE A 417 -5.69 -25.82 -7.09
C ILE A 417 -4.32 -25.59 -6.44
N ARG A 418 -3.47 -24.76 -7.06
CA ARG A 418 -2.14 -24.43 -6.52
C ARG A 418 -2.28 -23.65 -5.21
N LYS A 419 -1.36 -23.85 -4.26
CA LYS A 419 -1.40 -23.18 -2.94
C LYS A 419 -1.47 -21.65 -3.03
N HIS A 420 -0.72 -21.03 -3.94
CA HIS A 420 -0.79 -19.59 -4.20
C HIS A 420 -2.16 -19.14 -4.73
N GLU A 421 -2.85 -19.98 -5.51
CA GLU A 421 -4.21 -19.66 -5.97
C GLU A 421 -5.23 -19.77 -4.84
N ILE A 422 -5.03 -20.68 -3.88
CA ILE A 422 -5.87 -20.78 -2.68
C ILE A 422 -5.75 -19.49 -1.89
N GLU A 423 -4.53 -19.07 -1.55
CA GLU A 423 -4.28 -17.81 -0.84
C GLU A 423 -4.91 -16.62 -1.58
N TYR A 424 -4.72 -16.52 -2.89
CA TYR A 424 -5.33 -15.45 -3.67
C TYR A 424 -6.87 -15.47 -3.65
N ILE A 425 -7.51 -16.65 -3.62
CA ILE A 425 -8.98 -16.75 -3.44
C ILE A 425 -9.40 -16.13 -2.10
N PHE A 426 -8.71 -16.48 -1.00
CA PHE A 426 -8.98 -15.91 0.33
C PHE A 426 -8.79 -14.38 0.33
N TYR A 427 -7.68 -13.91 -0.25
CA TYR A 427 -7.43 -12.48 -0.44
C TYR A 427 -8.60 -11.80 -1.15
N ARG A 428 -9.02 -12.31 -2.31
CA ARG A 428 -10.11 -11.73 -3.11
C ARG A 428 -11.45 -11.74 -2.39
N VAL A 429 -11.80 -12.84 -1.73
CA VAL A 429 -13.04 -12.92 -0.94
C VAL A 429 -13.00 -11.97 0.25
N SER A 430 -11.86 -11.80 0.91
CA SER A 430 -11.72 -10.85 2.04
C SER A 430 -11.93 -9.38 1.64
N LYS A 431 -11.73 -9.03 0.37
CA LYS A 431 -12.01 -7.68 -0.15
C LYS A 431 -13.50 -7.44 -0.45
N ASN A 432 -14.32 -8.49 -0.49
CA ASN A 432 -15.76 -8.36 -0.69
C ASN A 432 -16.46 -7.98 0.64
N PRO A 433 -17.19 -6.85 0.72
CA PRO A 433 -17.88 -6.43 1.94
C PRO A 433 -18.91 -7.44 2.48
N VAL A 434 -19.55 -8.20 1.59
CA VAL A 434 -20.51 -9.27 1.99
C VAL A 434 -19.79 -10.39 2.74
N ALA A 435 -18.54 -10.69 2.38
CA ALA A 435 -17.75 -11.71 3.06
C ALA A 435 -17.41 -11.33 4.50
N HIS A 436 -17.39 -10.04 4.84
CA HIS A 436 -17.06 -9.58 6.20
C HIS A 436 -18.03 -10.09 7.27
N GLN A 437 -19.23 -10.51 6.85
CA GLN A 437 -20.26 -11.05 7.74
C GLN A 437 -20.05 -12.52 8.13
N PHE A 438 -19.19 -13.28 7.43
CA PHE A 438 -19.04 -14.71 7.67
C PHE A 438 -17.58 -15.21 7.66
N LEU A 439 -16.62 -14.40 7.23
CA LEU A 439 -15.26 -14.87 6.94
C LEU A 439 -14.50 -15.28 8.21
N LEU A 440 -14.77 -14.64 9.35
CA LEU A 440 -14.18 -15.04 10.63
C LEU A 440 -14.69 -16.42 11.06
N GLU A 441 -16.00 -16.62 11.02
CA GLU A 441 -16.62 -17.91 11.36
C GLU A 441 -16.12 -19.00 10.42
N PHE A 442 -16.06 -18.71 9.11
CA PHE A 442 -15.51 -19.65 8.13
C PHE A 442 -14.06 -20.04 8.44
N LEU A 443 -13.20 -19.07 8.76
CA LEU A 443 -11.81 -19.33 9.13
C LEU A 443 -11.74 -20.26 10.35
N ILE A 444 -12.51 -19.97 11.39
CA ILE A 444 -12.49 -20.73 12.64
C ILE A 444 -13.03 -22.14 12.42
N GLU A 445 -14.17 -22.29 11.75
CA GLU A 445 -14.82 -23.58 11.50
C GLU A 445 -14.05 -24.48 10.54
N LYS A 446 -13.32 -23.90 9.58
CA LYS A 446 -12.56 -24.63 8.56
C LYS A 446 -11.05 -24.62 8.79
N TRP A 447 -10.61 -24.20 9.97
CA TRP A 447 -9.19 -24.02 10.27
C TRP A 447 -8.36 -25.27 9.98
N ASP A 448 -8.78 -26.45 10.46
CA ASP A 448 -8.01 -27.68 10.28
C ASP A 448 -7.85 -28.04 8.80
N ALA A 449 -8.91 -27.86 8.00
CA ALA A 449 -8.89 -28.07 6.55
C ALA A 449 -7.99 -27.04 5.84
N ILE A 450 -8.07 -25.76 6.23
CA ILE A 450 -7.21 -24.70 5.69
C ILE A 450 -5.73 -25.01 5.98
N TYR A 451 -5.42 -25.33 7.24
CA TYR A 451 -4.06 -25.59 7.70
C TYR A 451 -3.45 -26.80 6.96
N ALA A 452 -4.19 -27.90 6.87
CA ALA A 452 -3.76 -29.11 6.17
C ALA A 452 -3.62 -28.89 4.66
N ARG A 453 -4.60 -28.26 4.00
CA ARG A 453 -4.62 -28.08 2.54
C ARG A 453 -3.52 -27.14 2.06
N VAL A 454 -3.24 -26.07 2.81
CA VAL A 454 -2.23 -25.07 2.43
C VAL A 454 -0.85 -25.56 2.82
N ALA A 455 -0.66 -26.08 4.04
CA ALA A 455 0.61 -26.64 4.54
C ALA A 455 1.85 -25.83 4.12
N ASP A 456 1.75 -24.51 4.21
CA ASP A 456 2.82 -23.55 3.93
C ASP A 456 2.66 -22.40 4.91
N PHE A 457 3.68 -22.18 5.75
CA PHE A 457 3.59 -21.24 6.85
C PHE A 457 3.33 -19.80 6.35
N LYS A 458 3.97 -19.40 5.25
CA LYS A 458 3.86 -18.02 4.74
C LYS A 458 2.51 -17.78 4.11
N LEU A 459 1.99 -18.74 3.35
CA LEU A 459 0.64 -18.63 2.76
C LEU A 459 -0.46 -18.67 3.82
N ILE A 460 -0.30 -19.47 4.88
CA ILE A 460 -1.24 -19.47 6.01
C ILE A 460 -1.20 -18.12 6.75
N GLU A 461 -0.01 -17.53 6.94
CA GLU A 461 0.09 -16.17 7.50
C GLU A 461 -0.69 -15.14 6.67
N MET A 462 -0.61 -15.20 5.34
CA MET A 462 -1.34 -14.30 4.44
C MET A 462 -2.85 -14.51 4.54
N ILE A 463 -3.33 -15.76 4.53
CA ILE A 463 -4.76 -16.08 4.71
C ILE A 463 -5.27 -15.58 6.07
N LEU A 464 -4.53 -15.81 7.14
CA LEU A 464 -4.87 -15.32 8.47
C LEU A 464 -4.93 -13.79 8.50
N GLN A 465 -3.96 -13.12 7.87
CA GLN A 465 -3.98 -11.67 7.74
C GLN A 465 -5.24 -11.19 7.02
N ASP A 466 -5.61 -11.83 5.91
CA ASP A 466 -6.77 -11.41 5.12
C ASP A 466 -8.11 -11.66 5.80
N CYS A 467 -8.25 -12.77 6.51
CA CYS A 467 -9.45 -13.07 7.27
C CYS A 467 -9.59 -12.23 8.55
N LEU A 468 -8.48 -11.78 9.15
CA LEU A 468 -8.49 -11.06 10.44
C LEU A 468 -8.30 -9.54 10.30
N GLN A 469 -7.84 -9.04 9.15
CA GLN A 469 -7.76 -7.58 8.92
C GLN A 469 -9.14 -6.90 8.93
N ILE A 470 -10.22 -7.66 8.76
CA ILE A 470 -11.61 -7.18 8.73
C ILE A 470 -12.25 -7.09 10.11
N LEU A 471 -11.58 -7.51 11.19
CA LEU A 471 -12.15 -7.44 12.55
C LEU A 471 -12.38 -5.97 12.95
N ARG A 472 -13.57 -5.68 13.48
CA ARG A 472 -14.02 -4.33 13.89
C ARG A 472 -14.76 -4.29 15.23
N THR A 473 -15.38 -5.39 15.68
CA THR A 473 -16.18 -5.41 16.91
C THR A 473 -15.45 -6.06 18.08
N ASP A 474 -15.85 -5.71 19.32
CA ASP A 474 -15.30 -6.32 20.54
C ASP A 474 -15.57 -7.85 20.56
N ALA A 475 -16.72 -8.30 20.06
CA ALA A 475 -17.06 -9.72 19.94
C ALA A 475 -16.13 -10.48 18.98
N GLN A 476 -15.85 -9.89 17.81
CA GLN A 476 -14.91 -10.44 16.83
C GLN A 476 -13.48 -10.54 17.40
N ILE A 477 -13.05 -9.54 18.18
CA ILE A 477 -11.74 -9.54 18.85
C ILE A 477 -11.67 -10.69 19.86
N ILE A 478 -12.69 -10.88 20.69
CA ILE A 478 -12.76 -11.98 21.66
C ILE A 478 -12.72 -13.34 20.96
N LEU A 479 -13.46 -13.50 19.86
CA LEU A 479 -13.45 -14.73 19.06
C LEU A 479 -12.05 -15.01 18.47
N ALA A 480 -11.36 -13.99 17.95
CA ALA A 480 -10.01 -14.13 17.43
C ALA A 480 -8.99 -14.47 18.53
N GLU A 481 -9.10 -13.88 19.72
CA GLU A 481 -8.28 -14.22 20.89
C GLU A 481 -8.51 -15.68 21.33
N HIS A 482 -9.77 -16.12 21.35
CA HIS A 482 -10.12 -17.50 21.65
C HIS A 482 -9.57 -18.47 20.59
N PHE A 483 -9.71 -18.13 19.31
CA PHE A 483 -9.15 -18.91 18.19
C PHE A 483 -7.64 -19.07 18.32
N LYS A 484 -6.91 -17.97 18.55
CA LYS A 484 -5.45 -17.97 18.76
C LYS A 484 -5.02 -18.93 19.87
N LYS A 485 -5.77 -18.94 20.98
CA LYS A 485 -5.44 -19.71 22.19
C LYS A 485 -5.72 -21.21 22.01
N ASN A 486 -6.82 -21.56 21.36
CA ASN A 486 -7.38 -22.90 21.43
C ASN A 486 -7.26 -23.72 20.13
N ALA A 487 -7.18 -23.07 18.96
CA ALA A 487 -7.05 -23.80 17.70
C ALA A 487 -5.64 -24.38 17.52
N ALA A 488 -5.56 -25.59 16.95
CA ALA A 488 -4.30 -26.29 16.73
C ALA A 488 -3.34 -25.44 15.88
N ASN A 489 -2.08 -25.31 16.29
CA ASN A 489 -1.04 -24.52 15.62
C ASN A 489 -1.29 -23.00 15.48
N ALA A 490 -2.50 -22.48 15.77
CA ALA A 490 -2.83 -21.05 15.65
C ALA A 490 -1.90 -20.17 16.51
N ARG A 491 -1.53 -20.65 17.71
CA ARG A 491 -0.59 -19.97 18.62
C ARG A 491 0.76 -19.63 17.98
N ASN A 492 1.19 -20.38 16.96
CA ASN A 492 2.49 -20.20 16.31
C ASN A 492 2.49 -18.99 15.33
N PHE A 493 1.32 -18.49 14.94
CA PHE A 493 1.20 -17.41 13.95
C PHE A 493 1.11 -16.05 14.63
N HIS A 494 2.21 -15.29 14.60
CA HIS A 494 2.26 -13.96 15.22
C HIS A 494 1.30 -12.96 14.56
N VAL A 495 1.02 -13.14 13.26
CA VAL A 495 0.10 -12.28 12.51
C VAL A 495 -1.29 -12.17 13.15
N ILE A 496 -1.75 -13.20 13.87
CA ILE A 496 -3.03 -13.16 14.58
C ILE A 496 -2.99 -12.11 15.70
N ASP A 497 -1.89 -12.07 16.47
CA ASP A 497 -1.69 -11.08 17.54
C ASP A 497 -1.64 -9.66 16.95
N GLU A 498 -0.95 -9.50 15.82
CA GLU A 498 -0.88 -8.22 15.09
C GLU A 498 -2.26 -7.74 14.60
N GLN A 499 -3.09 -8.64 14.05
CA GLN A 499 -4.43 -8.29 13.58
C GLN A 499 -5.40 -7.99 14.74
N ILE A 500 -5.27 -8.69 15.86
CA ILE A 500 -6.03 -8.40 17.09
C ILE A 500 -5.69 -7.00 17.61
N GLU A 501 -4.40 -6.65 17.70
CA GLU A 501 -3.99 -5.32 18.14
C GLU A 501 -4.41 -4.21 17.14
N ALA A 502 -4.36 -4.50 15.84
CA ALA A 502 -4.88 -3.60 14.82
C ALA A 502 -6.41 -3.40 14.94
N ALA A 503 -7.16 -4.45 15.27
CA ALA A 503 -8.61 -4.38 15.49
C ALA A 503 -8.95 -3.56 16.74
N LYS A 504 -8.21 -3.75 17.84
CA LYS A 504 -8.33 -2.94 19.07
C LYS A 504 -8.06 -1.46 18.78
N HIS A 505 -7.01 -1.16 18.02
CA HIS A 505 -6.71 0.21 17.59
C HIS A 505 -7.85 0.81 16.76
N ARG A 506 -8.38 0.09 15.77
CA ARG A 506 -9.55 0.53 14.98
C ARG A 506 -10.77 0.82 15.86
N ARG A 507 -11.05 -0.04 16.84
CA ARG A 507 -12.18 0.14 17.75
C ARG A 507 -12.02 1.38 18.63
N MET A 508 -10.82 1.63 19.16
CA MET A 508 -10.51 2.84 19.93
C MET A 508 -10.61 4.09 19.08
N TRP A 509 -10.05 4.06 17.87
CA TRP A 509 -10.13 5.15 16.92
C TRP A 509 -11.60 5.49 16.60
N TYR A 510 -12.41 4.47 16.31
CA TYR A 510 -13.82 4.66 15.98
C TYR A 510 -14.56 5.36 17.12
N ARG A 511 -14.45 4.83 18.35
CA ARG A 511 -15.08 5.43 19.54
C ARG A 511 -14.69 6.89 19.77
N LYS A 512 -13.48 7.29 19.38
CA LYS A 512 -12.96 8.62 19.63
C LYS A 512 -13.30 9.63 18.52
N HIS A 513 -13.24 9.22 17.26
CA HIS A 513 -13.25 10.15 16.13
C HIS A 513 -14.47 10.04 15.21
N SER A 514 -15.21 8.92 15.24
CA SER A 514 -16.21 8.65 14.20
C SER A 514 -17.28 9.73 14.11
N GLN A 515 -17.81 10.19 15.25
CA GLN A 515 -18.88 11.18 15.30
C GLN A 515 -18.44 12.54 14.75
N GLU A 516 -17.37 13.12 15.28
CA GLU A 516 -16.85 14.42 14.83
C GLU A 516 -16.48 14.40 13.34
N LEU A 517 -15.86 13.31 12.88
CA LEU A 517 -15.51 13.15 11.48
C LEU A 517 -16.75 12.99 10.59
N ALA A 518 -17.75 12.23 11.02
CA ALA A 518 -19.00 12.08 10.27
C ALA A 518 -19.72 13.43 10.11
N GLU A 519 -19.78 14.23 11.18
CA GLU A 519 -20.32 15.60 11.13
C GLU A 519 -19.50 16.49 10.19
N PHE A 520 -18.17 16.47 10.30
CA PHE A 520 -17.29 17.21 9.40
C PHE A 520 -17.53 16.81 7.93
N PHE A 521 -17.56 15.52 7.62
CA PHE A 521 -17.80 15.05 6.26
C PHE A 521 -19.16 15.51 5.76
N LYS A 522 -20.23 15.31 6.54
CA LYS A 522 -21.58 15.74 6.20
C LYS A 522 -21.67 17.24 5.89
N SER A 523 -20.97 18.09 6.63
CA SER A 523 -20.94 19.54 6.40
C SER A 523 -20.08 19.98 5.21
N ASN A 524 -19.23 19.10 4.67
CA ASN A 524 -18.28 19.42 3.59
C ASN A 524 -18.51 18.60 2.30
N LEU A 525 -19.63 17.86 2.19
CA LEU A 525 -20.13 17.31 0.94
C LEU A 525 -20.67 18.43 0.06
#